data_AF-A0A3C0ZST7-F1
#
_entry.id   AF-A0A3C0ZST7-F1
#
_cell.length_a   1.000
_cell.length_b   1.000
_cell.length_c   1.000
_cell.angle_alpha   90.00
_cell.angle_beta   90.00
_cell.angle_gamma   90.00
#
_symmetry.space_group_name_H-M   'P 1'
#
loop_
_entity.id
_entity.type
_entity.pdbx_description
1 polymer ?
#
loop_
_entity_poly.entity_id
_entity_poly.type
_entity_poly.pdbx_seq_one_letter_code
_entity_poly.pdbx_strand_id
1 'polypeptide(L)'
;DYEEGTHITAVVRPEDVEITPPGQGTINGVVDSVIFKGMHYEITVLSGKNEMVIQTVHNARRGDRVGLRVDPENIHIMIAEDHTNLFFADVTPDFRLEYNGHRLDTSLTAIIPGSTRKQDGTLVDGSGDVLEPGRIRIQISLQPDDIEMTDDQEAGLVIGTISNLIYKGDHYSYIIHTELEQDFVVNDEFLWNMGDRVSLLMPVDKMKFILKRK
;
A
#
# COMPACT_ATOMS: atom_id res chain seq x y z
N ASP A 1 -16.02 19.73 -0.45
CA ASP A 1 -14.68 20.12 0.00
C ASP A 1 -14.16 19.10 1.01
N TYR A 2 -12.94 18.64 0.79
CA TYR A 2 -12.23 17.70 1.68
C TYR A 2 -11.34 18.49 2.65
N GLU A 3 -11.06 17.93 3.83
CA GLU A 3 -10.19 18.57 4.82
C GLU A 3 -8.74 18.65 4.32
N GLU A 4 -8.03 19.72 4.67
CA GLU A 4 -6.60 19.87 4.35
C GLU A 4 -5.80 18.72 4.98
N GLY A 5 -4.99 18.04 4.17
CA GLY A 5 -4.28 16.82 4.57
C GLY A 5 -5.00 15.51 4.23
N THR A 6 -6.22 15.56 3.68
CA THR A 6 -6.92 14.36 3.17
C THR A 6 -6.20 13.84 1.93
N HIS A 7 -5.74 12.59 1.97
CA HIS A 7 -5.24 11.91 0.79
C HIS A 7 -6.40 11.62 -0.18
N ILE A 8 -6.21 11.97 -1.44
CA ILE A 8 -7.22 11.84 -2.48
C ILE A 8 -6.66 11.10 -3.70
N THR A 9 -7.56 10.48 -4.46
CA THR A 9 -7.28 9.90 -5.77
C THR A 9 -8.02 10.68 -6.83
N ALA A 10 -7.30 11.15 -7.86
CA ALA A 10 -7.89 11.79 -9.03
C ALA A 10 -8.13 10.76 -10.12
N VAL A 11 -9.38 10.62 -10.55
CA VAL A 11 -9.81 9.69 -11.60
C VAL A 11 -10.25 10.49 -12.82
N VAL A 12 -9.71 10.13 -13.97
CA VAL A 12 -10.03 10.73 -15.27
C VAL A 12 -10.40 9.60 -16.23
N ARG A 13 -11.36 9.84 -17.11
CA ARG A 13 -11.69 8.85 -18.14
C ARG A 13 -10.68 8.93 -19.29
N PRO A 14 -10.31 7.80 -19.91
CA PRO A 14 -9.34 7.80 -21.02
C PRO A 14 -9.70 8.75 -22.17
N GLU A 15 -10.98 8.93 -22.47
CA GLU A 15 -11.49 9.81 -23.52
C GLU A 15 -11.40 11.31 -23.18
N ASP A 16 -11.27 11.65 -21.90
CA ASP A 16 -11.21 13.04 -21.41
C ASP A 16 -9.77 13.58 -21.34
N VAL A 17 -8.77 12.75 -21.69
CA VAL A 17 -7.36 13.12 -21.72
C VAL A 17 -6.95 13.52 -23.13
N GLU A 18 -6.44 14.73 -23.30
CA GLU A 18 -5.96 15.25 -24.58
C GLU A 18 -4.43 15.16 -24.68
N ILE A 19 -3.95 14.59 -25.79
CA ILE A 19 -2.52 14.61 -26.13
C ILE A 19 -2.18 15.95 -26.79
N THR A 20 -1.15 16.61 -26.27
CA THR A 20 -0.65 17.92 -26.69
C THR A 20 0.85 17.85 -26.99
N PRO A 21 1.43 18.86 -27.67
CA PRO A 21 2.88 18.96 -27.82
C PRO A 21 3.60 19.02 -26.46
N PRO A 22 4.87 18.57 -26.37
CA PRO A 22 5.68 18.69 -25.15
C PRO A 22 5.62 20.07 -24.53
N GLY A 23 5.37 20.15 -23.22
CA GLY A 23 5.30 21.41 -22.47
C GLY A 23 4.01 22.22 -22.65
N GLN A 24 3.04 21.75 -23.44
CA GLN A 24 1.72 22.39 -23.58
C GLN A 24 0.61 21.70 -22.76
N GLY A 25 0.93 20.58 -22.10
CA GLY A 25 0.07 19.89 -21.16
C GLY A 25 0.53 20.07 -19.71
N THR A 26 -0.35 19.70 -18.78
CA THR A 26 -0.06 19.71 -17.33
C THR A 26 0.85 18.55 -16.92
N ILE A 27 0.79 17.43 -17.65
CA ILE A 27 1.58 16.22 -17.42
C ILE A 27 2.48 15.99 -18.64
N ASN A 28 3.73 15.59 -18.47
CA ASN A 28 4.64 15.27 -19.58
C ASN A 28 4.96 13.78 -19.56
N GLY A 29 4.94 13.14 -20.73
CA GLY A 29 5.21 11.71 -20.83
C GLY A 29 5.79 11.28 -22.16
N VAL A 30 6.04 9.98 -22.27
CA VAL A 30 6.53 9.32 -23.49
C VAL A 30 5.50 8.28 -23.90
N VAL A 31 5.12 8.29 -25.18
CA VAL A 31 4.22 7.29 -25.74
C VAL A 31 4.90 5.92 -25.72
N ASP A 32 4.34 4.97 -24.97
CA ASP A 32 4.84 3.60 -24.91
C ASP A 32 4.14 2.67 -25.91
N SER A 33 2.82 2.80 -26.07
CA SER A 33 2.05 1.94 -26.97
C SER A 33 0.95 2.73 -27.70
N VAL A 34 0.61 2.27 -28.92
CA VAL A 34 -0.45 2.85 -29.75
C VAL A 34 -1.20 1.69 -30.40
N ILE A 35 -2.48 1.53 -30.05
CA ILE A 35 -3.33 0.44 -30.52
C ILE A 35 -4.55 1.03 -31.23
N PHE A 36 -4.75 0.70 -32.50
CA PHE A 36 -5.96 1.10 -33.23
C PHE A 36 -7.10 0.12 -32.94
N LYS A 37 -8.19 0.62 -32.34
CA LYS A 37 -9.39 -0.17 -31.97
C LYS A 37 -10.51 -0.10 -33.01
N GLY A 38 -10.22 0.40 -34.22
CA GLY A 38 -11.17 0.48 -35.34
C GLY A 38 -11.80 1.86 -35.55
N MET A 39 -12.24 2.55 -34.48
CA MET A 39 -12.76 3.93 -34.58
C MET A 39 -11.88 4.98 -33.89
N HIS A 40 -11.03 4.56 -32.95
CA HIS A 40 -10.11 5.40 -32.21
C HIS A 40 -8.82 4.63 -31.91
N TYR A 41 -7.81 5.35 -31.44
CA TYR A 41 -6.57 4.83 -30.89
C TYR A 41 -6.67 4.78 -29.37
N GLU A 42 -6.19 3.69 -28.79
CA GLU A 42 -5.83 3.58 -27.38
C GLU A 42 -4.32 3.76 -27.29
N ILE A 43 -3.90 4.84 -26.64
CA ILE A 43 -2.50 5.27 -26.56
C ILE A 43 -2.07 5.23 -25.10
N THR A 44 -1.03 4.44 -24.82
CA THR A 44 -0.42 4.39 -23.49
C THR A 44 0.73 5.38 -23.42
N VAL A 45 0.72 6.26 -22.42
CA VAL A 45 1.77 7.24 -22.15
C VAL A 45 2.35 7.03 -20.76
N LEU A 46 3.66 6.90 -20.66
CA LEU A 46 4.39 6.77 -19.40
C LEU A 46 4.85 8.14 -18.91
N SER A 47 4.52 8.49 -17.66
CA SER A 47 4.89 9.74 -16.99
C SER A 47 5.42 9.47 -15.58
N GLY A 48 6.74 9.38 -15.45
CA GLY A 48 7.38 9.00 -14.18
C GLY A 48 7.09 7.55 -13.87
N LYS A 49 6.44 7.29 -12.74
CA LYS A 49 5.94 5.95 -12.39
C LYS A 49 4.57 5.66 -13.02
N ASN A 50 3.79 6.67 -13.38
CA ASN A 50 2.41 6.47 -13.79
C ASN A 50 2.28 6.06 -15.26
N GLU A 51 1.36 5.15 -15.53
CA GLU A 51 0.85 4.83 -16.85
C GLU A 51 -0.51 5.49 -17.08
N MET A 52 -0.68 6.17 -18.21
CA MET A 52 -1.94 6.81 -18.59
C MET A 52 -2.43 6.24 -19.92
N VAL A 53 -3.68 5.77 -19.93
CA VAL A 53 -4.36 5.30 -21.14
C VAL A 53 -5.22 6.42 -21.69
N ILE A 54 -5.02 6.77 -22.96
CA ILE A 54 -5.76 7.82 -23.66
C ILE A 54 -6.54 7.21 -24.82
N GLN A 55 -7.81 7.58 -24.95
CA GLN A 55 -8.65 7.23 -26.10
C GLN A 55 -8.85 8.45 -27.00
N THR A 56 -8.36 8.39 -28.24
CA THR A 56 -8.44 9.52 -29.17
C THR A 56 -8.54 9.09 -30.63
N VAL A 57 -9.14 9.92 -31.49
CA VAL A 57 -9.13 9.68 -32.96
C VAL A 57 -7.83 10.13 -33.62
N HIS A 58 -6.95 10.81 -32.87
CA HIS A 58 -5.68 11.31 -33.36
C HIS A 58 -4.56 10.29 -33.14
N ASN A 59 -3.72 10.10 -34.15
CA ASN A 59 -2.60 9.16 -34.07
C ASN A 59 -1.40 9.80 -33.34
N ALA A 60 -0.63 8.97 -32.64
CA ALA A 60 0.69 9.31 -32.10
C ALA A 60 1.71 8.23 -32.51
N ARG A 61 3.00 8.46 -32.30
CA ARG A 61 4.03 7.44 -32.53
C ARG A 61 4.64 7.01 -31.22
N ARG A 62 4.89 5.70 -31.11
CA ARG A 62 5.68 5.15 -30.02
C ARG A 62 7.02 5.88 -29.91
N GLY A 63 7.39 6.29 -28.71
CA GLY A 63 8.59 7.06 -28.40
C GLY A 63 8.40 8.58 -28.48
N ASP A 64 7.26 9.09 -28.94
CA ASP A 64 6.99 10.53 -28.95
C ASP A 64 6.96 11.07 -27.53
N ARG A 65 7.62 12.20 -27.32
CA ARG A 65 7.41 13.02 -26.13
C ARG A 65 6.15 13.82 -26.33
N VAL A 66 5.27 13.82 -25.35
CA VAL A 66 3.97 14.50 -25.41
C VAL A 66 3.66 15.19 -24.08
N GLY A 67 2.82 16.22 -24.14
CA GLY A 67 2.10 16.73 -22.99
C GLY A 67 0.71 16.09 -22.93
N LEU A 68 0.15 15.91 -21.73
CA LEU A 68 -1.23 15.50 -21.51
C LEU A 68 -1.97 16.63 -20.80
N ARG A 69 -3.18 16.92 -21.27
CA ARG A 69 -4.09 17.91 -20.71
C ARG A 69 -5.41 17.25 -20.36
N VAL A 70 -5.94 17.59 -19.19
CA VAL A 70 -7.29 17.20 -18.76
C VAL A 70 -8.01 18.47 -18.34
N ASP A 71 -9.26 18.62 -18.78
CA ASP A 71 -10.11 19.71 -18.29
C ASP A 71 -10.38 19.48 -16.79
N PRO A 72 -10.16 20.47 -15.90
CA PRO A 72 -10.45 20.35 -14.48
C PRO A 72 -11.86 19.80 -14.17
N GLU A 73 -12.86 20.10 -15.00
CA GLU A 73 -14.24 19.62 -14.83
C GLU A 73 -14.38 18.10 -15.05
N ASN A 74 -13.44 17.48 -15.77
CA ASN A 74 -13.42 16.04 -16.04
C ASN A 74 -12.63 15.25 -14.97
N ILE A 75 -12.08 15.92 -13.97
CA ILE A 75 -11.33 15.27 -12.89
C ILE A 75 -12.27 14.93 -11.74
N HIS A 76 -12.46 13.63 -11.52
CA HIS A 76 -13.23 13.13 -10.37
C HIS A 76 -12.30 12.90 -9.18
N ILE A 77 -12.54 13.63 -8.08
CA ILE A 77 -11.78 13.46 -6.84
C ILE A 77 -12.49 12.48 -5.91
N MET A 78 -11.83 11.38 -5.59
CA MET A 78 -12.25 10.40 -4.59
C MET A 78 -11.37 10.51 -3.36
N ILE A 79 -11.91 10.20 -2.18
CA ILE A 79 -11.07 9.96 -1.00
C ILE A 79 -10.21 8.75 -1.31
N ALA A 80 -8.90 8.85 -1.10
CA ALA A 80 -8.02 7.71 -1.25
C ALA A 80 -8.46 6.63 -0.24
N GLU A 81 -8.80 5.44 -0.71
CA GLU A 81 -9.00 4.31 0.18
C GLU A 81 -7.65 4.04 0.86
N ASP A 82 -7.58 4.33 2.15
CA ASP A 82 -6.41 4.02 2.96
C ASP A 82 -6.39 2.50 3.19
N HIS A 83 -5.72 1.80 2.27
CA HIS A 83 -5.50 0.36 2.38
C HIS A 83 -4.38 0.01 3.39
N THR A 84 -4.09 0.89 4.35
CA THR A 84 -3.19 0.58 5.46
C THR A 84 -3.64 -0.72 6.13
N ASN A 85 -2.75 -1.69 6.15
CA ASN A 85 -2.98 -2.94 6.84
C ASN A 85 -2.95 -2.71 8.35
N LEU A 86 -3.97 -3.18 9.05
CA LEU A 86 -4.11 -3.06 10.49
C LEU A 86 -4.25 -4.43 11.13
N PHE A 87 -3.37 -4.72 12.10
CA PHE A 87 -3.40 -5.98 12.84
C PHE A 87 -2.95 -5.78 14.28
N PHE A 88 -3.13 -6.79 15.13
CA PHE A 88 -2.77 -6.72 16.53
C PHE A 88 -1.72 -7.77 16.88
N ALA A 89 -0.62 -7.34 17.49
CA ALA A 89 0.33 -8.22 18.14
C ALA A 89 0.04 -8.29 19.65
N ASP A 90 0.20 -9.49 20.21
CA ASP A 90 0.11 -9.71 21.64
C ASP A 90 1.46 -9.43 22.32
N VAL A 91 1.38 -9.09 23.59
CA VAL A 91 2.56 -8.92 24.44
C VAL A 91 2.73 -10.19 25.28
N THR A 92 3.85 -10.88 25.09
CA THR A 92 4.19 -12.09 25.83
C THR A 92 4.55 -11.77 27.29
N PRO A 93 4.54 -12.76 28.21
CA PRO A 93 4.91 -12.55 29.61
C PRO A 93 6.33 -12.02 29.84
N ASP A 94 7.27 -12.27 28.93
CA ASP A 94 8.63 -11.71 28.95
C ASP A 94 8.74 -10.31 28.32
N PHE A 95 7.60 -9.71 27.97
CA PHE A 95 7.41 -8.41 27.33
C PHE A 95 8.03 -8.31 25.94
N ARG A 96 7.82 -9.34 25.13
CA ARG A 96 8.13 -9.34 23.70
C ARG A 96 6.84 -9.22 22.90
N LEU A 97 6.96 -8.74 21.67
CA LEU A 97 5.84 -8.75 20.74
C LEU A 97 5.85 -10.03 19.94
N GLU A 98 4.67 -10.62 19.84
CA GLU A 98 4.43 -11.81 19.06
C GLU A 98 3.21 -11.59 18.18
N TYR A 99 3.32 -12.02 16.92
CA TYR A 99 2.23 -12.06 15.97
C TYR A 99 2.29 -13.39 15.21
N ASN A 100 1.19 -14.14 15.21
CA ASN A 100 1.09 -15.46 14.58
C ASN A 100 2.18 -16.46 15.00
N GLY A 101 2.62 -16.43 16.26
CA GLY A 101 3.71 -17.29 16.76
C GLY A 101 5.12 -16.84 16.36
N HIS A 102 5.24 -15.76 15.60
CA HIS A 102 6.51 -15.14 15.26
C HIS A 102 6.81 -13.98 16.20
N ARG A 103 8.03 -13.96 16.71
CA ARG A 103 8.51 -12.84 17.53
C ARG A 103 8.92 -11.68 16.64
N LEU A 104 8.40 -10.49 16.94
CA LEU A 104 8.80 -9.26 16.28
C LEU A 104 10.03 -8.67 16.99
N ASP A 105 11.11 -8.43 16.24
CA ASP A 105 12.36 -7.92 16.79
C ASP A 105 12.29 -6.42 17.09
N THR A 106 11.62 -6.08 18.20
CA THR A 106 11.47 -4.72 18.68
C THR A 106 11.32 -4.69 20.21
N SER A 107 11.51 -3.53 20.81
CA SER A 107 11.36 -3.31 22.25
C SER A 107 10.09 -2.52 22.54
N LEU A 108 9.31 -2.98 23.53
CA LEU A 108 8.15 -2.23 24.02
C LEU A 108 8.52 -0.82 24.52
N THR A 109 9.75 -0.63 25.03
CA THR A 109 10.22 0.69 25.45
C THR A 109 10.47 1.65 24.30
N ALA A 110 10.73 1.13 23.10
CA ALA A 110 10.83 1.94 21.88
C ALA A 110 9.43 2.28 21.33
N ILE A 111 8.46 1.38 21.54
CA ILE A 111 7.08 1.51 21.04
C ILE A 111 6.21 2.40 21.94
N ILE A 112 6.43 2.37 23.25
CA ILE A 112 5.61 3.07 24.24
C ILE A 112 6.45 4.22 24.82
N PRO A 113 6.27 5.47 24.33
CA PRO A 113 7.06 6.60 24.78
C PRO A 113 6.96 6.81 26.29
N GLY A 114 8.10 7.06 26.93
CA GLY A 114 8.19 7.27 28.38
C GLY A 114 8.13 5.99 29.21
N SER A 115 7.89 4.82 28.60
CA SER A 115 7.93 3.57 29.34
C SER A 115 9.37 3.18 29.72
N THR A 116 9.52 2.56 30.88
CA THR A 116 10.82 2.15 31.43
C THR A 116 10.72 0.76 32.03
N ARG A 117 11.75 -0.05 31.82
CA ARG A 117 11.87 -1.36 32.47
C ARG A 117 12.60 -1.23 33.81
N LYS A 118 11.97 -1.71 34.89
CA LYS A 118 12.53 -1.74 36.24
C LYS A 118 13.51 -2.90 36.41
N GLN A 119 14.29 -2.86 37.51
CA GLN A 119 15.28 -3.89 37.84
C GLN A 119 14.69 -5.27 38.08
N ASP A 120 13.42 -5.34 38.52
CA ASP A 120 12.67 -6.59 38.71
C ASP A 120 12.08 -7.15 37.40
N GLY A 121 12.31 -6.48 36.26
CA GLY A 121 11.80 -6.86 34.95
C GLY A 121 10.41 -6.30 34.60
N THR A 122 9.72 -5.63 35.52
CA THR A 122 8.42 -4.99 35.23
C THR A 122 8.58 -3.81 34.28
N LEU A 123 7.63 -3.68 33.36
CA LEU A 123 7.51 -2.51 32.50
C LEU A 123 6.50 -1.53 33.08
N VAL A 124 6.86 -0.26 33.19
CA VAL A 124 5.95 0.82 33.56
C VAL A 124 5.80 1.82 32.44
N ASP A 125 4.66 2.50 32.34
CA ASP A 125 4.45 3.61 31.41
C ASP A 125 5.04 4.94 31.94
N GLY A 126 4.89 6.02 31.17
CA GLY A 126 5.41 7.34 31.53
C GLY A 126 4.80 7.95 32.80
N SER A 127 3.67 7.44 33.28
CA SER A 127 3.03 7.84 34.53
C SER A 127 3.52 7.01 35.73
N GLY A 128 4.27 5.93 35.47
CA GLY A 128 4.75 4.98 36.48
C GLY A 128 3.79 3.81 36.73
N ASP A 129 2.69 3.71 35.97
CA ASP A 129 1.74 2.60 36.09
C ASP A 129 2.32 1.32 35.48
N VAL A 130 2.07 0.19 36.12
CA VAL A 130 2.56 -1.12 35.65
C VAL A 130 1.77 -1.55 34.42
N LEU A 131 2.50 -1.87 33.35
CA LEU A 131 1.93 -2.46 32.15
C LEU A 131 1.86 -3.97 32.32
N GLU A 132 0.65 -4.50 32.44
CA GLU A 132 0.41 -5.95 32.49
C GLU A 132 0.29 -6.50 31.06
N PRO A 133 1.19 -7.40 30.60
CA PRO A 133 1.17 -7.94 29.23
C PRO A 133 -0.20 -8.45 28.77
N GLY A 134 -0.91 -9.18 29.64
CA GLY A 134 -2.23 -9.74 29.32
C GLY A 134 -3.36 -8.70 29.16
N ARG A 135 -3.14 -7.44 29.59
CA ARG A 135 -4.12 -6.34 29.50
C ARG A 135 -3.81 -5.33 28.40
N ILE A 136 -2.72 -5.54 27.67
CA ILE A 136 -2.34 -4.67 26.57
C ILE A 136 -2.22 -5.46 25.27
N ARG A 137 -2.39 -4.77 24.16
CA ARG A 137 -2.06 -5.25 22.82
C ARG A 137 -1.48 -4.10 22.03
N ILE A 138 -0.66 -4.41 21.04
CA ILE A 138 -0.11 -3.40 20.16
C ILE A 138 -0.83 -3.49 18.82
N GLN A 139 -1.53 -2.42 18.46
CA GLN A 139 -2.02 -2.25 17.10
C GLN A 139 -0.83 -1.90 16.21
N ILE A 140 -0.67 -2.64 15.14
CA ILE A 140 0.37 -2.45 14.13
C ILE A 140 -0.31 -1.95 12.87
N SER A 141 0.30 -0.94 12.24
CA SER A 141 -0.08 -0.50 10.91
C SER A 141 1.10 -0.56 9.95
N LEU A 142 0.83 -0.97 8.70
CA LEU A 142 1.83 -1.13 7.65
C LEU A 142 1.22 -0.77 6.29
N GLN A 143 1.96 -0.03 5.46
CA GLN A 143 1.49 0.32 4.12
C GLN A 143 1.59 -0.90 3.19
N PRO A 144 0.68 -1.04 2.20
CA PRO A 144 0.78 -2.10 1.18
C PRO A 144 2.13 -2.14 0.46
N ASP A 145 2.75 -0.98 0.23
CA ASP A 145 4.06 -0.86 -0.45
C ASP A 145 5.26 -1.26 0.43
N ASP A 146 5.05 -1.42 1.75
CA ASP A 146 6.08 -1.84 2.70
C ASP A 146 6.00 -3.37 2.99
N ILE A 147 5.17 -4.11 2.26
CA ILE A 147 5.01 -5.56 2.37
C ILE A 147 5.51 -6.20 1.07
N GLU A 148 6.33 -7.24 1.18
CA GLU A 148 6.78 -8.01 0.03
C GLU A 148 6.17 -9.41 0.06
N MET A 149 5.85 -9.97 -1.12
CA MET A 149 5.37 -11.34 -1.26
C MET A 149 6.51 -12.27 -1.67
N THR A 150 6.48 -13.50 -1.18
CA THR A 150 7.40 -14.57 -1.58
C THR A 150 6.71 -15.92 -1.65
N ASP A 151 7.22 -16.81 -2.49
CA ASP A 151 6.82 -18.21 -2.60
C ASP A 151 7.45 -19.11 -1.52
N ASP A 152 8.46 -18.62 -0.78
CA ASP A 152 9.00 -19.28 0.40
C ASP A 152 8.02 -19.14 1.58
N GLN A 153 7.33 -20.24 1.88
CA GLN A 153 6.27 -20.28 2.90
C GLN A 153 6.81 -20.07 4.33
N GLU A 154 8.10 -20.24 4.58
CA GLU A 154 8.68 -20.09 5.93
C GLU A 154 9.36 -18.72 6.15
N ALA A 155 9.47 -17.90 5.11
CA ALA A 155 10.23 -16.65 5.18
C ALA A 155 9.46 -15.47 5.83
N GLY A 156 8.14 -15.44 5.68
CA GLY A 156 7.29 -14.34 6.13
C GLY A 156 6.65 -14.51 7.50
N LEU A 157 5.95 -13.46 7.94
CA LEU A 157 5.20 -13.43 9.20
C LEU A 157 3.77 -13.95 9.04
N VAL A 158 3.26 -13.96 7.81
CA VAL A 158 1.89 -14.31 7.47
C VAL A 158 1.91 -15.13 6.20
N ILE A 159 1.12 -16.19 6.15
CA ILE A 159 0.88 -16.97 4.94
C ILE A 159 -0.59 -16.79 4.54
N GLY A 160 -0.85 -16.61 3.25
CA GLY A 160 -2.21 -16.51 2.74
C GLY A 160 -2.29 -16.87 1.26
N THR A 161 -3.49 -16.73 0.72
CA THR A 161 -3.80 -17.01 -0.68
C THR A 161 -4.28 -15.72 -1.36
N ILE A 162 -3.81 -15.45 -2.57
CA ILE A 162 -4.26 -14.31 -3.36
C ILE A 162 -5.72 -14.49 -3.74
N SER A 163 -6.59 -13.67 -3.18
CA SER A 163 -8.05 -13.71 -3.36
C SER A 163 -8.57 -12.68 -4.35
N ASN A 164 -7.80 -11.63 -4.62
CA ASN A 164 -8.08 -10.63 -5.65
C ASN A 164 -6.79 -9.92 -6.09
N LEU A 165 -6.77 -9.38 -7.31
CA LEU A 165 -5.71 -8.50 -7.78
C LEU A 165 -6.25 -7.48 -8.79
N ILE A 166 -5.76 -6.25 -8.71
CA ILE A 166 -6.12 -5.15 -9.62
C ILE A 166 -4.84 -4.43 -10.04
N TYR A 167 -4.65 -4.23 -11.35
CA TYR A 167 -3.57 -3.36 -11.85
C TYR A 167 -3.96 -1.89 -11.66
N LYS A 168 -3.11 -1.11 -10.98
CA LYS A 168 -3.33 0.31 -10.69
C LYS A 168 -2.56 1.27 -11.60
N GLY A 169 -1.89 0.74 -12.63
CA GLY A 169 -1.19 1.51 -13.66
C GLY A 169 0.33 1.42 -13.57
N ASP A 170 0.90 1.27 -12.38
CA ASP A 170 2.35 1.10 -12.19
C ASP A 170 2.71 -0.13 -11.35
N HIS A 171 1.75 -0.68 -10.63
CA HIS A 171 1.86 -1.92 -9.86
C HIS A 171 0.50 -2.65 -9.81
N TYR A 172 0.53 -3.88 -9.33
CA TYR A 172 -0.65 -4.65 -8.95
C TYR A 172 -0.92 -4.49 -7.46
N SER A 173 -2.19 -4.29 -7.12
CA SER A 173 -2.68 -4.28 -5.74
C SER A 173 -3.40 -5.59 -5.49
N TYR A 174 -2.87 -6.37 -4.57
CA TYR A 174 -3.33 -7.72 -4.22
C TYR A 174 -4.12 -7.70 -2.92
N ILE A 175 -5.12 -8.57 -2.82
CA ILE A 175 -5.76 -8.94 -1.55
C ILE A 175 -5.34 -10.36 -1.23
N ILE A 176 -4.72 -10.55 -0.06
CA ILE A 176 -4.22 -11.82 0.44
C ILE A 176 -5.11 -12.22 1.60
N HIS A 177 -5.85 -13.31 1.40
CA HIS A 177 -6.70 -13.90 2.43
C HIS A 177 -5.92 -14.92 3.25
N THR A 178 -5.84 -14.73 4.56
CA THR A 178 -5.10 -15.61 5.46
C THR A 178 -6.02 -16.67 6.09
N GLU A 179 -5.44 -17.76 6.59
CA GLU A 179 -6.20 -18.81 7.29
C GLU A 179 -6.86 -18.33 8.61
N LEU A 180 -6.43 -17.17 9.12
CA LEU A 180 -6.98 -16.53 10.32
C LEU A 180 -8.12 -15.54 10.00
N GLU A 181 -8.73 -15.64 8.81
CA GLU A 181 -9.79 -14.76 8.30
C GLU A 181 -9.40 -13.28 8.28
N GLN A 182 -8.10 -12.98 8.22
CA GLN A 182 -7.57 -11.64 8.07
C GLN A 182 -7.12 -11.40 6.63
N ASP A 183 -7.53 -10.27 6.06
CA ASP A 183 -7.09 -9.83 4.75
C ASP A 183 -5.94 -8.84 4.86
N PHE A 184 -4.97 -8.96 3.94
CA PHE A 184 -3.89 -8.01 3.74
C PHE A 184 -3.92 -7.46 2.32
N VAL A 185 -3.71 -6.16 2.18
CA VAL A 185 -3.48 -5.51 0.89
C VAL A 185 -1.99 -5.34 0.68
N VAL A 186 -1.47 -5.81 -0.45
CA VAL A 186 -0.04 -5.72 -0.78
C VAL A 186 0.11 -5.19 -2.19
N ASN A 187 1.07 -4.30 -2.40
CA ASN A 187 1.38 -3.77 -3.72
C ASN A 187 2.68 -4.39 -4.24
N ASP A 188 2.68 -4.87 -5.48
CA ASP A 188 3.86 -5.46 -6.12
C ASP A 188 3.87 -5.11 -7.62
N GLU A 189 5.05 -4.84 -8.17
CA GLU A 189 5.24 -4.60 -9.61
C GLU A 189 5.18 -5.91 -10.40
N PHE A 190 5.49 -7.05 -9.76
CA PHE A 190 5.46 -8.37 -10.37
C PHE A 190 4.06 -8.97 -10.37
N LEU A 191 3.72 -9.61 -11.48
CA LEU A 191 2.45 -10.31 -11.63
C LEU A 191 2.47 -11.67 -10.91
N TRP A 192 1.74 -11.75 -9.80
CA TRP A 192 1.33 -12.99 -9.15
C TRP A 192 -0.05 -13.46 -9.64
N ASN A 193 -0.35 -14.76 -9.55
CA ASN A 193 -1.64 -15.28 -10.01
C ASN A 193 -2.66 -15.38 -8.88
N MET A 194 -3.93 -15.25 -9.28
CA MET A 194 -5.06 -15.58 -8.41
C MET A 194 -4.96 -17.01 -7.89
N GLY A 195 -5.14 -17.19 -6.58
CA GLY A 195 -5.06 -18.50 -5.92
C GLY A 195 -3.64 -18.95 -5.55
N ASP A 196 -2.59 -18.19 -5.90
CA ASP A 196 -1.24 -18.50 -5.44
C ASP A 196 -1.16 -18.35 -3.91
N ARG A 197 -0.44 -19.29 -3.27
CA ARG A 197 -0.15 -19.25 -1.84
C ARG A 197 1.17 -18.53 -1.63
N VAL A 198 1.13 -17.43 -0.90
CA VAL A 198 2.27 -16.53 -0.68
C VAL A 198 2.53 -16.33 0.80
N SER A 199 3.79 -16.07 1.14
CA SER A 199 4.23 -15.59 2.44
C SER A 199 4.49 -14.08 2.36
N LEU A 200 4.11 -13.35 3.41
CA LEU A 200 4.26 -11.90 3.49
C LEU A 200 5.47 -11.55 4.35
N LEU A 201 6.48 -10.96 3.72
CA LEU A 201 7.60 -10.32 4.40
C LEU A 201 7.12 -8.95 4.87
N MET A 202 7.07 -8.75 6.18
CA MET A 202 6.59 -7.51 6.79
C MET A 202 7.68 -6.96 7.71
N PRO A 203 8.56 -6.07 7.21
CA PRO A 203 9.72 -5.59 7.96
C PRO A 203 9.30 -4.76 9.18
N VAL A 204 9.86 -5.09 10.35
CA VAL A 204 9.50 -4.48 11.64
C VAL A 204 9.85 -2.98 11.69
N ASP A 205 10.89 -2.55 10.98
CA ASP A 205 11.32 -1.15 10.90
C ASP A 205 10.37 -0.26 10.10
N LYS A 206 9.48 -0.85 9.29
CA LYS A 206 8.42 -0.16 8.54
C LYS A 206 7.11 -0.07 9.30
N MET A 207 6.95 -0.86 10.36
CA MET A 207 5.73 -0.90 11.16
C MET A 207 5.56 0.36 12.00
N LYS A 208 4.32 0.85 12.08
CA LYS A 208 3.90 1.84 13.08
C LYS A 208 3.13 1.15 14.18
N PHE A 209 3.42 1.52 15.42
CA PHE A 209 2.89 0.85 16.60
C PHE A 209 2.04 1.80 17.45
N ILE A 210 0.88 1.33 17.89
CA ILE A 210 -0.01 2.06 18.80
C ILE A 210 -0.42 1.14 19.95
N LEU A 211 -0.10 1.54 21.18
CA LEU A 211 -0.56 0.84 22.38
C LEU A 211 -2.08 0.92 22.50
N LYS A 212 -2.73 -0.23 22.70
CA LYS A 212 -4.16 -0.33 23.04
C LYS A 212 -4.30 -1.13 24.33
N ARG A 213 -5.10 -0.63 25.26
CA ARG A 213 -5.54 -1.37 26.44
C ARG A 213 -6.73 -2.26 26.05
N LYS A 214 -6.74 -3.51 26.50
CA LYS A 214 -7.84 -4.47 26.28
C LYS A 214 -9.04 -4.10 27.14
#